data_AF-A0A850QTQ3-F1
#
_entry.id   AF-A0A850QTQ3-F1
#
_cell.length_a   1.000
_cell.length_b   1.000
_cell.length_c   1.000
_cell.angle_alpha   90.00
_cell.angle_beta   90.00
_cell.angle_gamma   90.00
#
_symmetry.space_group_name_H-M   'P 1'
#
loop_
_entity.id
_entity.type
_entity.pdbx_description
1 polymer ?
#
loop_
_entity_poly.entity_id
_entity_poly.type
_entity_poly.pdbx_seq_one_letter_code
_entity_poly.pdbx_strand_id
1 'polypeptide(L)'
;NKSYFIFDNNVIALGSNINSDDPQYPVETTLFQHSVSSLKPIEVNGTPISNLGYAVYLSGEITLQDPAHNYYFISATNEQPLNISYKTQTSNDEDDGKVTTGNFASAVIEHGIQAKNRGYEYAITIDGTEAIKPKYQVLQQDINLHAVEKDGIEAYAFFAPTQVTSNTHVVSAETPMQIIAKPNQQGNELALSIVNPDFAFYKGQDPDQIDENGDQVEVSIYSRPWRYDLSQPVTSIFTVKGHWQLAAPSDKVQTSIDGENTKVTTTTTDAEVLQFGLIAK
;
A
#
# COMPACT_ATOMS: atom_id res chain seq x y z
N ASN A 1 -3.22 -5.09 6.40
CA ASN A 1 -2.50 -3.91 5.90
C ASN A 1 -2.39 -3.90 4.39
N LYS A 2 -2.46 -2.73 3.77
CA LYS A 2 -2.37 -2.53 2.32
C LYS A 2 -1.43 -1.35 2.05
N SER A 3 -0.49 -1.49 1.12
CA SER A 3 0.39 -0.39 0.70
C SER A 3 0.60 -0.42 -0.82
N TYR A 4 0.90 0.76 -1.36
CA TYR A 4 1.20 0.97 -2.78
C TYR A 4 2.47 1.81 -2.88
N PHE A 5 3.50 1.25 -3.52
CA PHE A 5 4.78 1.94 -3.77
C PHE A 5 4.83 2.33 -5.23
N ILE A 6 4.96 3.63 -5.50
CA ILE A 6 4.86 4.19 -6.85
C ILE A 6 6.24 4.69 -7.27
N PHE A 7 6.79 4.10 -8.32
CA PHE A 7 8.08 4.45 -8.93
C PHE A 7 7.86 4.71 -10.42
N ASP A 8 7.95 5.97 -10.85
CA ASP A 8 7.64 6.38 -12.22
C ASP A 8 6.26 5.86 -12.67
N ASN A 9 6.21 4.93 -13.64
CA ASN A 9 4.99 4.28 -14.11
C ASN A 9 4.77 2.88 -13.52
N ASN A 10 5.49 2.50 -12.46
CA ASN A 10 5.36 1.21 -11.79
C ASN A 10 4.68 1.38 -10.43
N VAL A 11 3.72 0.51 -10.14
CA VAL A 11 3.07 0.42 -8.83
C VAL A 11 3.33 -0.97 -8.27
N ILE A 12 3.90 -1.06 -7.07
CA ILE A 12 4.04 -2.33 -6.35
C ILE A 12 3.01 -2.30 -5.21
N ALA A 13 2.08 -3.25 -5.23
CA ALA A 13 1.01 -3.35 -4.24
C ALA A 13 1.28 -4.53 -3.31
N LEU A 14 1.38 -4.25 -2.01
CA LEU A 14 1.57 -5.28 -0.97
C LEU A 14 0.38 -5.31 -0.03
N GLY A 15 -0.04 -6.53 0.33
CA GLY A 15 -1.07 -6.80 1.31
C GLY A 15 -0.60 -7.85 2.32
N SER A 16 -0.83 -7.63 3.60
CA SER A 16 -0.50 -8.59 4.66
C SER A 16 -1.59 -8.63 5.73
N ASN A 17 -1.61 -9.70 6.52
CA ASN A 17 -2.53 -9.88 7.64
C ASN A 17 -4.00 -9.59 7.26
N ILE A 18 -4.42 -10.09 6.09
CA ILE A 18 -5.82 -10.01 5.65
C ILE A 18 -6.58 -11.10 6.41
N ASN A 19 -7.55 -10.66 7.22
CA ASN A 19 -8.34 -11.53 8.08
C ASN A 19 -9.83 -11.22 7.95
N SER A 20 -10.66 -12.25 8.08
CA SER A 20 -12.10 -12.13 8.27
C SER A 20 -12.60 -13.27 9.16
N ASP A 21 -13.70 -13.07 9.84
CA ASP A 21 -14.48 -14.08 10.57
C ASP A 21 -15.80 -14.43 9.85
N ASP A 22 -16.14 -13.74 8.77
CA ASP A 22 -17.34 -13.96 7.95
C ASP A 22 -17.35 -15.41 7.40
N PRO A 23 -18.34 -16.23 7.81
CA PRO A 23 -18.45 -17.63 7.41
C PRO A 23 -19.08 -17.83 6.02
N GLN A 24 -19.65 -16.78 5.43
CA GLN A 24 -20.50 -16.86 4.25
C GLN A 24 -19.83 -16.29 3.00
N TYR A 25 -19.15 -15.15 3.11
CA TYR A 25 -18.64 -14.41 1.95
C TYR A 25 -17.11 -14.38 1.89
N PRO A 26 -16.50 -14.64 0.72
CA PRO A 26 -15.06 -14.63 0.58
C PRO A 26 -14.50 -13.20 0.68
N VAL A 27 -13.27 -13.09 1.18
CA VAL A 27 -12.51 -11.84 1.12
C VAL A 27 -11.77 -11.78 -0.22
N GLU A 28 -11.77 -10.61 -0.85
CA GLU A 28 -11.26 -10.41 -2.20
C GLU A 28 -10.36 -9.17 -2.28
N THR A 29 -9.33 -9.22 -3.12
CA THR A 29 -8.59 -8.04 -3.57
C THR A 29 -8.72 -7.91 -5.09
N THR A 30 -9.44 -6.89 -5.55
CA THR A 30 -9.60 -6.59 -6.98
C THR A 30 -8.32 -5.97 -7.54
N LEU A 31 -7.82 -6.52 -8.67
CA LEU A 31 -6.75 -5.90 -9.47
C LEU A 31 -7.32 -4.83 -10.38
N PHE A 32 -8.35 -5.20 -11.16
CA PHE A 32 -9.11 -4.27 -11.97
C PHE A 32 -10.55 -4.74 -12.16
N GLN A 33 -11.43 -3.78 -12.46
CA GLN A 33 -12.76 -4.02 -13.02
C GLN A 33 -13.04 -2.93 -14.04
N HIS A 34 -13.22 -3.30 -15.31
CA HIS A 34 -13.31 -2.36 -16.41
C HIS A 34 -14.56 -2.64 -17.25
N SER A 35 -15.32 -1.58 -17.60
CA SER A 35 -16.45 -1.68 -18.52
C SER A 35 -15.98 -1.99 -19.93
N VAL A 36 -16.58 -2.99 -20.58
CA VAL A 36 -16.20 -3.48 -21.91
C VAL A 36 -17.42 -3.49 -22.84
N SER A 37 -18.16 -2.39 -22.88
CA SER A 37 -19.35 -2.23 -23.72
C SER A 37 -19.10 -2.45 -25.22
N SER A 38 -17.88 -2.12 -25.69
CA SER A 38 -17.42 -2.36 -27.07
C SER A 38 -16.73 -3.72 -27.27
N LEU A 39 -16.80 -4.61 -26.28
CA LEU A 39 -16.07 -5.87 -26.24
C LEU A 39 -14.55 -5.71 -26.42
N LYS A 40 -13.97 -4.60 -25.95
CA LYS A 40 -12.51 -4.41 -25.94
C LYS A 40 -11.86 -5.59 -25.19
N PRO A 41 -10.84 -6.25 -25.77
CA PRO A 41 -10.22 -7.39 -25.12
C PRO A 41 -9.42 -6.98 -23.89
N ILE A 42 -9.31 -7.91 -22.95
CA ILE A 42 -8.20 -7.97 -22.00
C ILE A 42 -7.17 -8.97 -22.51
N GLU A 43 -5.94 -8.92 -22.00
CA GLU A 43 -4.95 -9.96 -22.25
C GLU A 43 -4.74 -10.80 -20.99
N VAL A 44 -4.65 -12.12 -21.13
CA VAL A 44 -4.27 -13.06 -20.07
C VAL A 44 -3.13 -13.92 -20.60
N ASN A 45 -1.93 -13.77 -20.03
CA ASN A 45 -0.72 -14.49 -20.43
C ASN A 45 -0.46 -14.44 -21.96
N GLY A 46 -0.56 -13.26 -22.58
CA GLY A 46 -0.37 -13.10 -24.03
C GLY A 46 -1.58 -13.48 -24.88
N THR A 47 -2.66 -14.00 -24.28
CA THR A 47 -3.87 -14.43 -25.00
C THR A 47 -4.97 -13.38 -24.86
N PRO A 48 -5.48 -12.80 -25.96
CA PRO A 48 -6.59 -11.85 -25.90
C PRO A 48 -7.91 -12.55 -25.57
N ILE A 49 -8.67 -11.98 -24.64
CA ILE A 49 -9.97 -12.46 -24.18
C ILE A 49 -11.02 -11.36 -24.37
N SER A 50 -12.07 -11.65 -25.14
CA SER A 50 -13.21 -10.74 -25.36
C SER A 50 -14.55 -11.47 -25.45
N ASN A 51 -14.59 -12.77 -25.15
CA ASN A 51 -15.81 -13.57 -25.18
C ASN A 51 -16.60 -13.42 -23.87
N LEU A 52 -17.85 -12.95 -24.00
CA LEU A 52 -18.78 -12.89 -22.87
C LEU A 52 -19.02 -14.30 -22.28
N GLY A 53 -19.05 -14.38 -20.96
CA GLY A 53 -19.19 -15.62 -20.21
C GLY A 53 -17.85 -16.31 -19.90
N TYR A 54 -16.71 -15.72 -20.29
CA TYR A 54 -15.40 -16.22 -19.86
C TYR A 54 -15.26 -16.07 -18.34
N ALA A 55 -14.82 -17.14 -17.69
CA ALA A 55 -14.44 -17.16 -16.29
C ALA A 55 -13.37 -18.24 -16.08
N VAL A 56 -12.30 -17.90 -15.36
CA VAL A 56 -11.22 -18.84 -15.04
C VAL A 56 -10.60 -18.53 -13.69
N TYR A 57 -10.14 -19.57 -13.03
CA TYR A 57 -9.29 -19.50 -11.85
C TYR A 57 -7.88 -19.91 -12.23
N LEU A 58 -6.90 -19.04 -11.99
CA LEU A 58 -5.50 -19.29 -12.30
C LEU A 58 -4.63 -19.23 -11.05
N SER A 59 -3.58 -20.04 -11.05
CA SER A 59 -2.47 -20.01 -10.10
C SER A 59 -1.14 -20.04 -10.86
N GLY A 60 -0.05 -19.69 -10.19
CA GLY A 60 1.27 -19.49 -10.79
C GLY A 60 1.53 -18.03 -11.18
N GLU A 61 2.57 -17.81 -11.99
CA GLU A 61 2.88 -16.49 -12.56
C GLU A 61 1.84 -16.14 -13.63
N ILE A 62 1.19 -14.99 -13.46
CA ILE A 62 0.15 -14.50 -14.35
C ILE A 62 0.47 -13.06 -14.74
N THR A 63 0.37 -12.80 -16.04
CA THR A 63 0.39 -11.46 -16.61
C THR A 63 -0.98 -11.13 -17.17
N LEU A 64 -1.49 -9.95 -16.84
CA LEU A 64 -2.75 -9.42 -17.38
C LEU A 64 -2.50 -8.09 -18.06
N GLN A 65 -3.30 -7.77 -19.07
CA GLN A 65 -3.46 -6.40 -19.56
C GLN A 65 -4.94 -6.01 -19.48
N ASP A 66 -5.23 -4.88 -18.82
CA ASP A 66 -6.59 -4.34 -18.81
C ASP A 66 -6.88 -3.53 -20.09
N PRO A 67 -8.15 -3.14 -20.32
CA PRO A 67 -8.50 -2.35 -21.51
C PRO A 67 -7.94 -0.92 -21.50
N ALA A 68 -7.31 -0.46 -20.42
CA ALA A 68 -6.61 0.82 -20.33
C ALA A 68 -5.09 0.68 -20.56
N HIS A 69 -4.63 -0.50 -21.00
CA HIS A 69 -3.23 -0.84 -21.26
C HIS A 69 -2.33 -0.85 -20.00
N ASN A 70 -2.91 -1.04 -18.81
CA ASN A 70 -2.11 -1.34 -17.64
C ASN A 70 -1.79 -2.84 -17.63
N TYR A 71 -0.50 -3.17 -17.45
CA TYR A 71 -0.09 -4.55 -17.23
C TYR A 71 -0.04 -4.86 -15.74
N TYR A 72 -0.57 -6.01 -15.36
CA TYR A 72 -0.53 -6.53 -14.00
C TYR A 72 0.32 -7.80 -13.97
N PHE A 73 1.21 -7.91 -12.99
CA PHE A 73 2.08 -9.07 -12.78
C PHE A 73 1.84 -9.60 -11.39
N ILE A 74 1.41 -10.86 -11.29
CA ILE A 74 1.02 -11.48 -10.03
C ILE A 74 1.46 -12.94 -9.98
N SER A 75 1.89 -13.37 -8.80
CA SER A 75 2.12 -14.78 -8.46
C SER A 75 0.94 -15.25 -7.60
N ALA A 76 0.00 -15.98 -8.18
CA ALA A 76 -1.15 -16.52 -7.46
C ALA A 76 -0.88 -17.95 -6.96
N THR A 77 -1.54 -18.37 -5.88
CA THR A 77 -1.45 -19.76 -5.37
C THR A 77 -2.79 -20.47 -5.51
N ASN A 78 -2.83 -21.78 -5.26
CA ASN A 78 -4.11 -22.51 -5.28
C ASN A 78 -5.01 -22.10 -4.11
N GLU A 79 -4.43 -21.65 -2.99
CA GLU A 79 -5.15 -21.13 -1.83
C GLU A 79 -5.61 -19.68 -2.02
N GLN A 80 -4.95 -18.96 -2.93
CA GLN A 80 -5.28 -17.58 -3.29
C GLN A 80 -5.25 -17.41 -4.81
N PRO A 81 -6.19 -18.04 -5.53
CA PRO A 81 -6.21 -18.01 -6.98
C PRO A 81 -6.61 -16.63 -7.48
N LEU A 82 -6.20 -16.34 -8.71
CA LEU A 82 -6.71 -15.20 -9.44
C LEU A 82 -7.96 -15.62 -10.23
N ASN A 83 -9.10 -15.05 -9.88
CA ASN A 83 -10.35 -15.16 -10.61
C ASN A 83 -10.43 -14.08 -11.67
N ILE A 84 -10.47 -14.48 -12.94
CA ILE A 84 -10.62 -13.57 -14.09
C ILE A 84 -11.99 -13.83 -14.71
N SER A 85 -12.76 -12.76 -14.92
CA SER A 85 -14.07 -12.87 -15.55
C SER A 85 -14.28 -11.82 -16.64
N TYR A 86 -15.00 -12.20 -17.70
CA TYR A 86 -15.46 -11.31 -18.77
C TYR A 86 -16.93 -11.59 -19.00
N LYS A 87 -17.81 -10.84 -18.33
CA LYS A 87 -19.23 -11.20 -18.21
C LYS A 87 -20.16 -9.99 -18.20
N THR A 88 -21.42 -10.25 -18.51
CA THR A 88 -22.51 -9.34 -18.19
C THR A 88 -22.75 -9.37 -16.69
N GLN A 89 -22.68 -8.22 -16.03
CA GLN A 89 -22.94 -8.04 -14.61
C GLN A 89 -24.24 -7.27 -14.43
N THR A 90 -25.00 -7.65 -13.40
CA THR A 90 -26.17 -6.91 -12.93
C THR A 90 -25.80 -6.27 -11.59
N SER A 91 -26.15 -5.00 -11.43
CA SER A 91 -25.95 -4.25 -10.19
C SER A 91 -27.16 -3.33 -9.97
N ASN A 92 -27.08 -2.46 -8.96
CA ASN A 92 -28.08 -1.44 -8.69
C ASN A 92 -27.42 -0.06 -8.81
N ASP A 93 -28.18 0.91 -9.32
CA ASP A 93 -27.81 2.32 -9.33
C ASP A 93 -27.65 2.84 -7.88
N GLU A 94 -26.65 3.68 -7.65
CA GLU A 94 -26.31 4.16 -6.30
C GLU A 94 -27.29 5.20 -5.74
N ASP A 95 -28.03 5.91 -6.61
CA ASP A 95 -29.00 6.94 -6.20
C ASP A 95 -30.38 6.35 -5.97
N ASP A 96 -30.93 5.66 -6.98
CA ASP A 96 -32.33 5.20 -6.94
C ASP A 96 -32.50 3.69 -6.74
N GLY A 97 -31.40 2.94 -6.67
CA GLY A 97 -31.42 1.50 -6.43
C GLY A 97 -31.98 0.68 -7.59
N LYS A 98 -32.26 1.28 -8.76
CA LYS A 98 -32.78 0.54 -9.92
C LYS A 98 -31.73 -0.41 -10.46
N VAL A 99 -32.20 -1.56 -10.96
CA VAL A 99 -31.35 -2.57 -11.56
C VAL A 99 -30.70 -2.03 -12.83
N THR A 100 -29.38 -2.15 -12.90
CA THR A 100 -28.55 -1.82 -14.06
C THR A 100 -27.82 -3.06 -14.57
N THR A 101 -27.37 -3.02 -15.82
CA THR A 101 -26.64 -4.13 -16.44
C THR A 101 -25.55 -3.59 -17.35
N GLY A 102 -24.39 -4.23 -17.34
CA GLY A 102 -23.27 -3.88 -18.22
C GLY A 102 -22.31 -5.04 -18.42
N ASN A 103 -21.48 -4.96 -19.45
CA ASN A 103 -20.41 -5.93 -19.67
C ASN A 103 -19.13 -5.45 -18.99
N PHE A 104 -18.51 -6.33 -18.21
CA PHE A 104 -17.29 -6.02 -17.46
C PHE A 104 -16.26 -7.12 -17.63
N ALA A 105 -15.00 -6.70 -17.66
CA ALA A 105 -13.86 -7.56 -17.42
C ALA A 105 -13.33 -7.28 -15.99
N SER A 106 -13.01 -8.33 -15.24
CA SER A 106 -12.47 -8.21 -13.88
C SER A 106 -11.37 -9.23 -13.63
N ALA A 107 -10.44 -8.87 -12.75
CA ALA A 107 -9.45 -9.78 -12.18
C ALA A 107 -9.37 -9.56 -10.66
N VAL A 108 -9.53 -10.63 -9.89
CA VAL A 108 -9.69 -10.59 -8.44
C VAL A 108 -8.85 -11.69 -7.80
N ILE A 109 -8.05 -11.34 -6.80
CA ILE A 109 -7.39 -12.30 -5.91
C ILE A 109 -8.41 -12.74 -4.88
N GLU A 110 -8.73 -14.03 -4.84
CA GLU A 110 -9.61 -14.57 -3.79
C GLU A 110 -8.78 -14.99 -2.57
N HIS A 111 -9.14 -14.51 -1.38
CA HIS A 111 -8.49 -14.87 -0.11
C HIS A 111 -9.25 -15.96 0.66
N GLY A 112 -10.43 -16.33 0.18
CA GLY A 112 -11.35 -17.31 0.76
C GLY A 112 -12.28 -16.73 1.83
N ILE A 113 -13.26 -17.54 2.25
CA ILE A 113 -14.10 -17.28 3.43
C ILE A 113 -13.26 -17.39 4.70
N GLN A 114 -13.63 -16.65 5.75
CA GLN A 114 -12.92 -16.65 7.04
C GLN A 114 -11.38 -16.57 6.90
N ALA A 115 -10.92 -15.72 5.98
CA ALA A 115 -9.50 -15.58 5.68
C ALA A 115 -8.69 -15.38 6.97
N LYS A 116 -7.55 -16.07 7.10
CA LYS A 116 -6.61 -15.91 8.21
C LYS A 116 -5.22 -15.66 7.69
N ASN A 117 -4.64 -14.54 8.10
CA ASN A 117 -3.29 -14.11 7.75
C ASN A 117 -2.97 -14.24 6.24
N ARG A 118 -3.90 -13.84 5.38
CA ARG A 118 -3.69 -13.82 3.92
C ARG A 118 -2.89 -12.59 3.52
N GLY A 119 -2.28 -12.64 2.34
CA GLY A 119 -1.51 -11.52 1.78
C GLY A 119 -1.57 -11.49 0.27
N TYR A 120 -1.09 -10.42 -0.35
CA TYR A 120 -0.91 -10.36 -1.79
C TYR A 120 0.32 -9.55 -2.15
N GLU A 121 0.89 -9.87 -3.30
CA GLU A 121 1.91 -9.08 -3.97
C GLU A 121 1.54 -9.05 -5.45
N TYR A 122 1.45 -7.85 -6.01
CA TYR A 122 1.39 -7.68 -7.46
C TYR A 122 2.02 -6.36 -7.87
N ALA A 123 2.46 -6.29 -9.11
CA ALA A 123 2.97 -5.07 -9.69
C ALA A 123 2.10 -4.63 -10.88
N ILE A 124 2.01 -3.32 -11.08
CA ILE A 124 1.35 -2.69 -12.22
C ILE A 124 2.40 -1.91 -13.00
N THR A 125 2.44 -2.08 -14.33
CA THR A 125 3.07 -1.12 -15.24
C THR A 125 1.95 -0.32 -15.90
N ILE A 126 1.85 0.97 -15.57
CA ILE A 126 0.84 1.89 -16.09
C ILE A 126 1.17 2.21 -17.55
N ASP A 127 0.15 2.14 -18.41
CA ASP A 127 0.23 2.42 -19.86
C ASP A 127 1.43 1.72 -20.53
N GLY A 128 1.59 0.43 -20.25
CA GLY A 128 2.69 -0.36 -20.78
C GLY A 128 2.42 -0.79 -22.23
N THR A 129 3.44 -0.69 -23.09
CA THR A 129 3.37 -1.20 -24.47
C THR A 129 3.72 -2.69 -24.58
N GLU A 130 4.42 -3.22 -23.57
CA GLU A 130 4.90 -4.60 -23.52
C GLU A 130 4.73 -5.18 -22.11
N ALA A 131 4.56 -6.50 -22.04
CA ALA A 131 4.43 -7.27 -20.82
C ALA A 131 5.76 -7.42 -20.04
N ILE A 132 6.40 -6.30 -19.68
CA ILE A 132 7.65 -6.28 -18.91
C ILE A 132 7.35 -6.10 -17.42
N LYS A 133 7.58 -7.17 -16.64
CA LYS A 133 7.48 -7.13 -15.17
C LYS A 133 8.51 -6.12 -14.63
N PRO A 134 8.11 -5.13 -13.82
CA PRO A 134 9.05 -4.21 -13.23
C PRO A 134 10.01 -4.96 -12.29
N LYS A 135 11.28 -4.58 -12.30
CA LYS A 135 12.27 -5.10 -11.35
C LYS A 135 12.17 -4.31 -10.04
N TYR A 136 11.94 -5.02 -8.95
CA TYR A 136 11.93 -4.53 -7.58
C TYR A 136 12.25 -5.69 -6.62
N GLN A 137 12.56 -5.36 -5.38
CA GLN A 137 12.72 -6.33 -4.30
C GLN A 137 11.76 -5.99 -3.16
N VAL A 138 10.95 -6.96 -2.71
CA VAL A 138 10.26 -6.85 -1.43
C VAL A 138 11.29 -7.06 -0.31
N LEU A 139 11.53 -6.02 0.48
CA LEU A 139 12.46 -6.04 1.61
C LEU A 139 11.81 -6.65 2.85
N GLN A 140 10.53 -6.37 3.07
CA GLN A 140 9.74 -6.90 4.19
C GLN A 140 8.26 -6.74 3.89
N GLN A 141 7.45 -7.72 4.30
CA GLN A 141 6.00 -7.69 4.15
C GLN A 141 5.34 -8.43 5.31
N ASP A 142 4.99 -7.70 6.36
CA ASP A 142 4.30 -8.24 7.52
C ASP A 142 3.29 -7.23 8.09
N ILE A 143 2.71 -7.57 9.26
CA ILE A 143 1.70 -6.76 9.94
C ILE A 143 2.22 -5.41 10.47
N ASN A 144 3.53 -5.23 10.58
CA ASN A 144 4.13 -4.01 11.12
C ASN A 144 4.81 -3.17 10.04
N LEU A 145 5.33 -3.79 8.97
CA LEU A 145 6.07 -3.11 7.92
C LEU A 145 5.83 -3.74 6.55
N HIS A 146 5.56 -2.88 5.57
CA HIS A 146 5.79 -3.19 4.17
C HIS A 146 6.97 -2.34 3.65
N ALA A 147 7.94 -2.96 2.98
CA ALA A 147 9.09 -2.26 2.43
C ALA A 147 9.52 -2.85 1.09
N VAL A 148 9.88 -1.98 0.15
CA VAL A 148 10.30 -2.33 -1.22
C VAL A 148 11.54 -1.53 -1.60
N GLU A 149 12.45 -2.14 -2.33
CA GLU A 149 13.55 -1.47 -3.03
C GLU A 149 13.32 -1.52 -4.54
N LYS A 150 13.59 -0.40 -5.21
CA LYS A 150 13.65 -0.32 -6.67
C LYS A 150 14.65 0.75 -7.10
N ASP A 151 15.56 0.36 -8.00
CA ASP A 151 16.57 1.25 -8.63
C ASP A 151 17.40 2.06 -7.61
N GLY A 152 17.74 1.43 -6.49
CA GLY A 152 18.49 2.00 -5.38
C GLY A 152 17.65 2.88 -4.45
N ILE A 153 16.33 2.94 -4.61
CA ILE A 153 15.41 3.68 -3.74
C ILE A 153 14.68 2.69 -2.84
N GLU A 154 14.81 2.89 -1.53
CA GLU A 154 14.11 2.09 -0.52
C GLU A 154 12.85 2.86 -0.06
N ALA A 155 11.70 2.20 -0.05
CA ALA A 155 10.44 2.78 0.39
C ALA A 155 9.81 1.91 1.48
N TYR A 156 9.29 2.55 2.53
CA TYR A 156 8.81 1.90 3.74
C TYR A 156 7.45 2.46 4.15
N ALA A 157 6.54 1.56 4.51
CA ALA A 157 5.28 1.86 5.17
C ALA A 157 5.26 1.13 6.53
N PHE A 158 5.61 1.85 7.59
CA PHE A 158 5.55 1.35 8.97
C PHE A 158 4.12 1.54 9.50
N PHE A 159 3.44 0.43 9.77
CA PHE A 159 2.11 0.39 10.40
C PHE A 159 2.19 0.43 11.93
N ALA A 160 3.32 -0.02 12.49
CA ALA A 160 3.59 -0.09 13.91
C ALA A 160 5.09 0.05 14.19
N PRO A 161 5.49 0.35 15.44
CA PRO A 161 6.89 0.33 15.83
C PRO A 161 7.51 -1.04 15.56
N THR A 162 8.59 -1.09 14.78
CA THR A 162 9.27 -2.35 14.43
C THR A 162 10.69 -2.11 13.94
N GLN A 163 11.46 -3.20 13.89
CA GLN A 163 12.77 -3.26 13.26
C GLN A 163 12.61 -3.75 11.81
N VAL A 164 13.47 -3.24 10.94
CA VAL A 164 13.63 -3.76 9.57
C VAL A 164 14.55 -4.97 9.64
N THR A 165 14.09 -6.12 9.16
CA THR A 165 14.88 -7.37 9.22
C THR A 165 15.89 -7.48 8.07
N SER A 166 15.64 -6.77 6.97
CA SER A 166 16.53 -6.71 5.82
C SER A 166 17.63 -5.68 6.03
N ASN A 167 18.82 -5.94 5.46
CA ASN A 167 19.95 -5.01 5.52
C ASN A 167 19.71 -3.82 4.58
N THR A 168 19.20 -2.72 5.13
CA THR A 168 18.80 -1.50 4.38
C THR A 168 19.31 -0.24 5.09
N HIS A 169 19.01 0.96 4.58
CA HIS A 169 19.44 2.22 5.21
C HIS A 169 18.63 2.54 6.46
N VAL A 170 17.31 2.32 6.45
CA VAL A 170 16.46 2.47 7.63
C VAL A 170 16.46 1.16 8.41
N VAL A 171 16.78 1.20 9.71
CA VAL A 171 16.86 -0.01 10.54
C VAL A 171 15.64 -0.21 11.42
N SER A 172 14.93 0.85 11.78
CA SER A 172 13.72 0.76 12.62
C SER A 172 12.90 2.04 12.59
N ALA A 173 11.65 1.94 13.02
CA ALA A 173 10.81 3.07 13.39
C ALA A 173 10.16 2.82 14.75
N GLU A 174 10.06 3.85 15.58
CA GLU A 174 9.38 3.83 16.89
C GLU A 174 7.93 4.33 16.79
N THR A 175 7.52 4.81 15.61
CA THR A 175 6.18 5.36 15.32
C THR A 175 5.71 4.91 13.94
N PRO A 176 4.40 4.68 13.72
CA PRO A 176 3.86 4.49 12.37
C PRO A 176 4.20 5.69 11.48
N MET A 177 4.73 5.44 10.28
CA MET A 177 5.15 6.48 9.35
C MET A 177 5.47 5.89 7.97
N GLN A 178 5.69 6.77 6.99
CA GLN A 178 6.19 6.39 5.68
C GLN A 178 7.55 7.07 5.43
N ILE A 179 8.47 6.34 4.80
CA ILE A 179 9.82 6.82 4.49
C ILE A 179 10.17 6.40 3.05
N ILE A 180 10.74 7.32 2.29
CA ILE A 180 11.52 7.03 1.09
C ILE A 180 12.96 7.44 1.36
N ALA A 181 13.89 6.52 1.14
CA ALA A 181 15.32 6.69 1.34
C ALA A 181 16.07 6.45 0.02
N LYS A 182 16.90 7.43 -0.36
CA LYS A 182 17.69 7.37 -1.59
C LYS A 182 19.16 7.73 -1.30
N PRO A 183 20.06 6.75 -1.21
CA PRO A 183 21.49 7.02 -1.10
C PRO A 183 22.04 7.64 -2.39
N ASN A 184 23.13 8.40 -2.26
CA ASN A 184 23.94 8.75 -3.42
C ASN A 184 24.87 7.59 -3.83
N GLN A 185 25.52 7.71 -4.99
CA GLN A 185 26.37 6.63 -5.52
C GLN A 185 27.58 6.30 -4.65
N GLN A 186 28.07 7.28 -3.89
CA GLN A 186 29.23 7.14 -3.01
C GLN A 186 28.86 6.59 -1.62
N GLY A 187 27.56 6.49 -1.30
CA GLY A 187 27.06 6.05 0.00
C GLY A 187 27.36 7.00 1.16
N ASN A 188 27.75 8.25 0.89
CA ASN A 188 28.08 9.26 1.91
C ASN A 188 27.00 10.34 2.04
N GLU A 189 25.93 10.28 1.24
CA GLU A 189 24.74 11.12 1.38
C GLU A 189 23.49 10.24 1.29
N LEU A 190 22.47 10.59 2.08
CA LEU A 190 21.17 9.92 2.09
C LEU A 190 20.06 10.97 2.02
N ALA A 191 19.33 11.01 0.91
CA ALA A 191 18.12 11.82 0.78
C ALA A 191 16.93 11.07 1.38
N LEU A 192 16.17 11.76 2.24
CA LEU A 192 15.01 11.22 2.93
C LEU A 192 13.78 12.06 2.63
N SER A 193 12.66 11.37 2.42
CA SER A 193 11.32 11.94 2.33
C SER A 193 10.44 11.18 3.31
N ILE A 194 9.89 11.86 4.31
CA ILE A 194 9.16 11.22 5.40
C ILE A 194 7.81 11.89 5.62
N VAL A 195 6.83 11.12 6.08
CA VAL A 195 5.53 11.63 6.50
C VAL A 195 4.92 10.75 7.57
N ASN A 196 4.25 11.35 8.55
CA ASN A 196 3.26 10.65 9.36
C ASN A 196 1.88 10.90 8.74
N PRO A 197 1.15 9.88 8.27
CA PRO A 197 -0.14 10.07 7.63
C PRO A 197 -1.27 10.42 8.62
N ASP A 198 -1.02 10.34 9.94
CA ASP A 198 -1.99 10.73 10.97
C ASP A 198 -2.11 12.25 11.06
N PHE A 199 -3.30 12.79 10.81
CA PHE A 199 -3.61 14.21 11.00
C PHE A 199 -3.65 14.62 12.48
N ALA A 200 -3.81 13.66 13.40
CA ALA A 200 -3.82 13.87 14.84
C ALA A 200 -4.80 14.96 15.30
N PHE A 201 -6.01 15.00 14.74
CA PHE A 201 -7.08 15.93 15.19
C PHE A 201 -7.40 15.76 16.68
N TYR A 202 -7.22 14.55 17.21
CA TYR A 202 -7.28 14.24 18.63
C TYR A 202 -6.20 13.20 18.98
N LYS A 203 -5.99 12.97 20.29
CA LYS A 203 -5.04 11.96 20.78
C LYS A 203 -5.79 10.82 21.47
N GLY A 204 -5.32 9.60 21.24
CA GLY A 204 -5.90 8.40 21.84
C GLY A 204 -7.13 7.91 21.08
N GLN A 205 -8.01 7.21 21.80
CA GLN A 205 -9.24 6.64 21.24
C GLN A 205 -10.42 7.57 21.57
N ASP A 206 -11.33 7.76 20.60
CA ASP A 206 -12.58 8.46 20.87
C ASP A 206 -13.50 7.55 21.73
N PRO A 207 -13.83 7.94 22.97
CA PRO A 207 -14.57 7.07 23.88
C PRO A 207 -16.00 6.82 23.42
N ASP A 208 -16.59 7.70 22.59
CA ASP A 208 -17.97 7.52 22.12
C ASP A 208 -18.07 6.53 20.97
N GLN A 209 -16.94 6.17 20.34
CA GLN A 209 -16.91 5.30 19.18
C GLN A 209 -16.79 3.82 19.57
N ILE A 210 -16.65 3.50 20.86
CA ILE A 210 -16.39 2.14 21.34
C ILE A 210 -17.34 1.82 22.48
N ASP A 211 -18.02 0.68 22.40
CA ASP A 211 -18.91 0.22 23.47
C ASP A 211 -18.16 -0.51 24.60
N GLU A 212 -18.90 -1.03 25.57
CA GLU A 212 -18.36 -1.78 26.71
C GLU A 212 -17.69 -3.12 26.33
N ASN A 213 -17.99 -3.65 25.14
CA ASN A 213 -17.41 -4.88 24.61
C ASN A 213 -16.14 -4.61 23.77
N GLY A 214 -15.87 -3.35 23.44
CA GLY A 214 -14.76 -2.95 22.58
C GLY A 214 -15.13 -2.85 21.10
N ASP A 215 -16.41 -2.99 20.77
CA ASP A 215 -16.91 -2.92 19.39
C ASP A 215 -17.13 -1.47 18.95
N GLN A 216 -16.93 -1.21 17.65
CA GLN A 216 -17.18 0.12 17.09
C GLN A 216 -18.68 0.42 17.05
N VAL A 217 -19.06 1.61 17.52
CA VAL A 217 -20.43 2.12 17.49
C VAL A 217 -20.55 3.18 16.40
N GLU A 218 -21.65 3.12 15.64
CA GLU A 218 -21.98 4.16 14.66
C GLU A 218 -22.29 5.48 15.38
N VAL A 219 -21.42 6.46 15.18
CA VAL A 219 -21.61 7.84 15.65
C VAL A 219 -21.47 8.80 14.47
N SER A 220 -22.29 9.84 14.44
CA SER A 220 -22.20 10.84 13.38
C SER A 220 -20.90 11.62 13.49
N ILE A 221 -20.20 11.83 12.37
CA ILE A 221 -19.06 12.76 12.33
C ILE A 221 -19.46 14.17 12.81
N TYR A 222 -20.74 14.55 12.67
CA TYR A 222 -21.24 15.84 13.11
C TYR A 222 -21.42 15.95 14.62
N SER A 223 -21.43 14.85 15.36
CA SER A 223 -21.46 14.87 16.82
C SER A 223 -20.06 14.97 17.43
N ARG A 224 -18.99 14.87 16.63
CA ARG A 224 -17.63 14.85 17.15
C ARG A 224 -17.13 16.25 17.51
N PRO A 225 -16.66 16.48 18.74
CA PRO A 225 -16.18 17.79 19.16
C PRO A 225 -14.91 18.21 18.39
N TRP A 226 -14.05 17.24 18.07
CA TRP A 226 -12.77 17.45 17.38
C TRP A 226 -12.90 17.68 15.86
N ARG A 227 -14.11 17.65 15.28
CA ARG A 227 -14.30 17.83 13.83
C ARG A 227 -13.86 19.20 13.30
N TYR A 228 -13.69 20.17 14.20
CA TYR A 228 -13.22 21.52 13.89
C TYR A 228 -11.76 21.75 14.35
N ASP A 229 -11.14 20.76 14.96
CA ASP A 229 -9.76 20.87 15.40
C ASP A 229 -8.83 20.84 14.19
N LEU A 230 -7.79 21.66 14.25
CA LEU A 230 -6.73 21.64 13.25
C LEU A 230 -5.82 20.42 13.48
N SER A 231 -5.15 19.98 12.42
CA SER A 231 -4.11 18.96 12.54
C SER A 231 -3.09 19.37 13.60
N GLN A 232 -2.68 18.42 14.42
CA GLN A 232 -1.67 18.64 15.43
C GLN A 232 -0.31 18.15 14.94
N PRO A 233 0.81 18.80 15.35
CA PRO A 233 2.13 18.29 15.05
C PRO A 233 2.34 16.87 15.59
N VAL A 234 2.84 16.00 14.73
CA VAL A 234 3.17 14.60 15.03
C VAL A 234 4.67 14.42 14.99
N THR A 235 5.22 13.89 16.08
CA THR A 235 6.63 13.53 16.17
C THR A 235 6.82 12.08 15.72
N SER A 236 7.67 11.87 14.72
CA SER A 236 8.05 10.54 14.23
C SER A 236 9.52 10.28 14.49
N ILE A 237 9.82 9.05 14.90
CA ILE A 237 11.16 8.64 15.32
C ILE A 237 11.55 7.38 14.57
N PHE A 238 12.74 7.39 13.97
CA PHE A 238 13.31 6.24 13.27
C PHE A 238 14.83 6.23 13.36
N THR A 239 15.44 5.10 13.06
CA THR A 239 16.89 4.93 13.10
C THR A 239 17.43 4.58 11.72
N VAL A 240 18.54 5.21 11.35
CA VAL A 240 19.26 5.01 10.10
C VAL A 240 20.61 4.37 10.39
N LYS A 241 21.00 3.40 9.56
CA LYS A 241 22.28 2.70 9.65
C LYS A 241 23.46 3.65 9.41
N GLY A 242 24.45 3.66 10.31
CA GLY A 242 25.66 4.49 10.19
C GLY A 242 25.58 5.83 10.91
N HIS A 243 26.69 6.57 10.91
CA HIS A 243 26.82 7.87 11.56
C HIS A 243 26.56 9.01 10.57
N TRP A 244 25.50 9.77 10.84
CA TRP A 244 25.00 10.81 9.97
C TRP A 244 24.84 12.13 10.72
N GLN A 245 24.91 13.22 9.98
CA GLN A 245 24.48 14.54 10.41
C GLN A 245 23.63 15.19 9.32
N LEU A 246 22.83 16.19 9.69
CA LEU A 246 22.00 16.91 8.72
C LEU A 246 22.87 17.63 7.67
N ALA A 247 22.51 17.47 6.40
CA ALA A 247 23.15 18.18 5.29
C ALA A 247 22.88 19.70 5.32
N ALA A 248 21.72 20.10 5.88
CA ALA A 248 21.33 21.48 6.08
C ALA A 248 20.56 21.65 7.40
N PRO A 249 20.65 22.79 8.09
CA PRO A 249 19.88 23.05 9.31
C PRO A 249 18.37 22.90 9.08
N SER A 250 17.67 22.31 10.05
CA SER A 250 16.21 22.20 10.06
C SER A 250 15.70 22.35 11.51
N ASP A 251 14.58 23.05 11.68
CA ASP A 251 13.83 23.13 12.93
C ASP A 251 12.89 21.93 13.13
N LYS A 252 12.56 21.22 12.05
CA LYS A 252 11.69 20.03 12.04
C LYS A 252 12.43 18.71 12.17
N VAL A 253 13.77 18.70 12.06
CA VAL A 253 14.58 17.47 12.11
C VAL A 253 15.68 17.57 13.14
N GLN A 254 15.83 16.53 13.95
CA GLN A 254 16.93 16.36 14.90
C GLN A 254 17.60 15.01 14.67
N THR A 255 18.93 14.98 14.75
CA THR A 255 19.74 13.77 14.60
C THR A 255 20.63 13.58 15.81
N SER A 256 20.73 12.36 16.32
CA SER A 256 21.67 11.98 17.38
C SER A 256 22.29 10.63 17.09
N ILE A 257 23.59 10.49 17.32
CA ILE A 257 24.28 9.19 17.18
C ILE A 257 23.76 8.25 18.27
N ASP A 258 23.43 7.02 17.87
CA ASP A 258 22.94 5.93 18.73
C ASP A 258 23.69 4.64 18.38
N GLY A 259 24.76 4.36 19.12
CA GLY A 259 25.69 3.27 18.82
C GLY A 259 26.36 3.43 17.44
N GLU A 260 26.21 2.44 16.58
CA GLU A 260 26.70 2.44 15.19
C GLU A 260 25.75 3.14 14.20
N ASN A 261 24.63 3.67 14.70
CA ASN A 261 23.54 4.22 13.90
C ASN A 261 23.25 5.68 14.26
N THR A 262 22.29 6.27 13.56
CA THR A 262 21.79 7.63 13.82
C THR A 262 20.29 7.59 14.05
N LYS A 263 19.87 8.02 15.23
CA LYS A 263 18.46 8.25 15.55
C LYS A 263 18.03 9.58 14.94
N VAL A 264 16.90 9.58 14.24
CA VAL A 264 16.32 10.74 13.58
C VAL A 264 14.94 10.98 14.19
N THR A 265 14.72 12.20 14.66
CA THR A 265 13.42 12.67 15.15
C THR A 265 12.93 13.75 14.21
N THR A 266 11.68 13.61 13.77
CA THR A 266 11.04 14.54 12.83
C THR A 266 9.73 15.03 13.39
N THR A 267 9.32 16.25 13.05
CA THR A 267 7.99 16.77 13.38
C THR A 267 7.30 17.24 12.11
N THR A 268 6.15 16.62 11.81
CA THR A 268 5.29 16.94 10.65
C THR A 268 3.91 17.38 11.12
N THR A 269 3.17 18.12 10.31
CA THR A 269 1.78 18.55 10.57
C THR A 269 1.01 18.44 9.26
N ASP A 270 -0.31 18.30 9.30
CA ASP A 270 -1.17 18.23 8.12
C ASP A 270 -0.85 17.06 7.17
N ALA A 271 -0.20 16.01 7.67
CA ALA A 271 0.37 14.93 6.87
C ALA A 271 1.27 15.45 5.72
N GLU A 272 1.93 16.60 5.92
CA GLU A 272 2.88 17.14 4.95
C GLU A 272 4.16 16.31 4.91
N VAL A 273 4.62 16.05 3.68
CA VAL A 273 5.90 15.39 3.44
C VAL A 273 7.06 16.31 3.81
N LEU A 274 7.96 15.82 4.65
CA LEU A 274 9.20 16.48 5.01
C LEU A 274 10.37 15.84 4.27
N GLN A 275 11.14 16.66 3.54
CA GLN A 275 12.31 16.23 2.78
C GLN A 275 13.57 16.84 3.37
N PHE A 276 14.62 16.04 3.53
CA PHE A 276 15.93 16.48 4.01
C PHE A 276 17.03 15.52 3.59
N GLY A 277 18.28 15.98 3.67
CA GLY A 277 19.46 15.17 3.41
C GLY A 277 20.25 14.89 4.68
N LEU A 278 20.87 13.72 4.73
CA LEU A 278 21.91 13.39 5.68
C LEU A 278 23.25 13.24 4.96
N ILE A 279 24.33 13.68 5.59
CA ILE A 279 25.71 13.44 5.14
C ILE A 279 26.47 12.63 6.19
N ALA A 280 27.35 11.73 5.72
CA ALA A 280 28.18 10.93 6.60
C ALA A 280 29.01 11.82 7.52
N LYS A 281 29.10 11.43 8.80
CA LYS A 281 29.87 12.15 9.82
C LYS A 281 31.28 11.59 9.97
#